data_AF-A0A947FSV5-F1
#
_entry.id   AF-A0A947FSV5-F1
#
_cell.length_a   1.000
_cell.length_b   1.000
_cell.length_c   1.000
_cell.angle_alpha   90.00
_cell.angle_beta   90.00
_cell.angle_gamma   90.00
#
_symmetry.space_group_name_H-M   'P 1'
#
loop_
_entity.id
_entity.type
_entity.pdbx_description
1 polymer ?
#
loop_
_entity_poly.entity_id
_entity_poly.type
_entity_poly.pdbx_seq_one_letter_code
_entity_poly.pdbx_strand_id
1 'polypeptide(L)' 'MSKNLRNFNLTVEEIRIVKMMKELIKNLENLNFNDPLSPRADFFRGEIDKLEQKLEEIRDNTLIK' A
#
# COMPACT_ATOMS: atom_id res chain seq x y z
N MET A 1 28.94 17.95 -13.20
CA MET A 1 27.70 18.11 -12.39
C MET A 1 26.59 17.30 -13.05
N SER A 2 26.65 15.98 -12.89
CA SER A 2 25.59 15.09 -13.38
C SER A 2 24.76 14.69 -12.17
N LYS A 3 23.60 15.32 -12.02
CA LYS A 3 22.55 14.85 -11.11
C LYS A 3 22.04 13.53 -11.71
N ASN A 4 22.77 12.45 -11.44
CA ASN A 4 22.36 11.11 -11.84
C ASN A 4 21.04 10.80 -11.15
N LEU A 5 19.98 10.95 -11.95
CA LEU A 5 18.72 10.22 -11.93
C LEU A 5 18.44 9.56 -10.58
N ARG A 6 17.67 10.25 -9.74
CA ARG A 6 17.04 9.67 -8.54
C ARG A 6 16.37 8.37 -8.97
N ASN A 7 16.98 7.24 -8.61
CA ASN A 7 16.43 5.92 -8.84
C ASN A 7 15.16 5.75 -7.99
N PHE A 8 14.03 6.23 -8.52
CA PHE A 8 12.68 5.93 -8.07
C PHE A 8 12.28 4.49 -8.43
N ASN A 9 13.19 3.54 -8.24
CA ASN A 9 12.85 2.14 -8.33
C ASN A 9 12.25 1.76 -6.99
N LEU A 10 10.92 1.62 -6.95
CA LEU A 10 10.24 0.96 -5.84
C LEU A 10 11.01 -0.31 -5.52
N THR A 11 11.44 -0.47 -4.28
CA THR A 11 12.07 -1.70 -3.83
C THR A 11 11.12 -2.86 -4.08
N VAL A 12 11.66 -4.08 -4.24
CA VAL A 12 10.85 -5.30 -4.41
C VAL A 12 9.77 -5.42 -3.33
N GLU A 13 10.06 -4.92 -2.12
CA GLU A 13 9.14 -4.89 -1.01
C GLU A 13 8.03 -3.84 -1.18
N GLU A 14 8.35 -2.63 -1.62
CA GLU A 14 7.34 -1.61 -1.95
C GLU A 14 6.40 -2.07 -3.07
N ILE A 15 6.94 -2.72 -4.12
CA ILE A 15 6.13 -3.28 -5.21
C ILE A 15 5.15 -4.33 -4.68
N ARG A 16 5.61 -5.20 -3.77
CA ARG A 16 4.77 -6.23 -3.15
C ARG A 16 3.66 -5.61 -2.32
N ILE A 17 3.98 -4.61 -1.49
CA ILE A 17 3.00 -3.91 -0.64
C ILE A 17 1.94 -3.22 -1.49
N VAL A 18 2.35 -2.47 -2.53
CA VAL A 18 1.42 -1.79 -3.44
C VAL A 18 0.51 -2.80 -4.16
N LYS A 19 1.04 -3.95 -4.57
CA LYS A 19 0.23 -5.00 -5.21
C LYS A 19 -0.82 -5.57 -4.24
N MET A 20 -0.42 -5.86 -3.00
CA MET A 20 -1.34 -6.35 -1.96
C MET A 20 -2.43 -5.33 -1.64
N MET A 21 -2.08 -4.05 -1.52
CA MET A 21 -3.06 -2.97 -1.30
C MET A 21 -4.08 -2.91 -2.44
N LYS A 22 -3.64 -2.99 -3.71
CA LYS A 22 -4.56 -3.00 -4.86
C LYS A 22 -5.55 -4.17 -4.83
N GLU A 23 -5.10 -5.35 -4.42
CA GLU A 23 -5.96 -6.52 -4.27
C GLU A 23 -6.98 -6.33 -3.15
N LEU A 24 -6.57 -5.78 -2.01
CA LEU A 24 -7.46 -5.47 -0.88
C LEU A 24 -8.48 -4.38 -1.22
N ILE A 25 -8.07 -3.32 -1.90
CA ILE A 25 -8.97 -2.25 -2.37
C ILE A 25 -10.02 -2.82 -3.32
N LYS A 26 -9.62 -3.64 -4.29
CA LYS A 26 -10.57 -4.28 -5.20
C LYS A 26 -11.57 -5.17 -4.47
N ASN A 27 -11.10 -5.91 -3.46
CA ASN A 27 -11.98 -6.74 -2.62
C ASN A 27 -12.93 -5.89 -1.78
N LEU A 28 -12.46 -4.77 -1.24
CA LEU A 28 -13.25 -3.81 -0.49
C LEU A 28 -14.31 -3.15 -1.38
N GLU A 29 -13.96 -2.73 -2.59
CA GLU A 29 -14.91 -2.14 -3.56
C GLU A 29 -16.02 -3.14 -3.92
N ASN A 30 -15.65 -4.38 -4.23
CA ASN A 30 -16.61 -5.46 -4.49
C ASN A 30 -17.49 -5.76 -3.28
N LEU A 31 -16.91 -5.78 -2.08
CA LEU A 31 -17.65 -6.03 -0.85
C LEU A 31 -18.61 -4.87 -0.56
N ASN A 32 -18.14 -3.62 -0.64
CA ASN A 32 -18.92 -2.42 -0.35
C ASN A 32 -20.07 -2.24 -1.34
N PHE A 33 -19.93 -2.72 -2.58
CA PHE A 33 -21.02 -2.78 -3.55
C PHE A 33 -22.12 -3.78 -3.14
N ASN A 34 -21.73 -4.94 -2.60
CA ASN A 34 -22.68 -6.02 -2.25
C ASN A 34 -23.26 -5.90 -0.83
N ASP A 35 -22.45 -5.45 0.13
CA ASP A 35 -22.76 -5.34 1.56
C ASP A 35 -21.92 -4.21 2.21
N PRO A 36 -22.41 -2.96 2.18
CA PRO A 36 -21.68 -1.79 2.68
C PRO A 36 -21.42 -1.79 4.19
N LEU A 37 -22.20 -2.56 4.96
CA LEU A 37 -22.12 -2.64 6.42
C LEU A 37 -21.43 -3.91 6.90
N SER A 38 -20.78 -4.64 5.99
CA SER A 38 -20.09 -5.86 6.32
C SER A 38 -18.93 -5.61 7.28
N PRO A 39 -18.81 -6.34 8.41
CA PRO A 39 -17.63 -6.29 9.27
C PRO A 39 -16.32 -6.63 8.55
N ARG A 40 -16.41 -7.31 7.40
CA ARG A 40 -15.26 -7.59 6.53
C ARG A 40 -14.72 -6.33 5.85
N ALA A 41 -15.55 -5.30 5.66
CA ALA A 41 -15.12 -4.03 5.09
C ALA A 41 -14.16 -3.31 6.05
N ASP A 42 -14.49 -3.32 7.35
CA ASP A 42 -13.63 -2.74 8.38
C ASP A 42 -12.32 -3.52 8.52
N PHE A 43 -12.37 -4.84 8.38
CA PHE A 43 -11.15 -5.66 8.29
C PHE A 43 -10.27 -5.25 7.10
N PHE A 44 -10.83 -5.12 5.90
CA PHE A 44 -10.06 -4.73 4.72
C PHE A 44 -9.49 -3.31 4.83
N ARG A 45 -10.24 -2.36 5.38
CA ARG A 45 -9.74 -1.01 5.68
C ARG A 45 -8.55 -1.05 6.63
N GLY A 46 -8.67 -1.78 7.74
CA GLY A 46 -7.57 -1.91 8.70
C GLY A 46 -6.32 -2.58 8.14
N GLU A 47 -6.46 -3.55 7.24
CA GLU A 47 -5.32 -4.16 6.55
C GLU A 47 -4.67 -3.22 5.53
N ILE A 48 -5.47 -2.39 4.83
CA ILE A 48 -4.95 -1.36 3.93
C ILE A 48 -4.15 -0.32 4.73
N ASP A 49 -4.68 0.18 5.85
CA ASP A 49 -4.01 1.17 6.70
C ASP A 49 -2.66 0.66 7.22
N LYS A 50 -2.58 -0.60 7.64
CA LYS A 50 -1.31 -1.23 8.08
C LYS A 50 -0.28 -1.29 6.95
N LEU A 51 -0.72 -1.61 5.73
CA LEU A 51 0.16 -1.69 4.57
C LEU A 51 0.64 -0.29 4.14
N GLU A 52 -0.21 0.74 4.27
CA GLU A 52 0.17 2.14 4.05
C GLU A 52 1.23 2.59 5.04
N GLN A 53 1.03 2.33 6.33
CA GLN A 53 2.01 2.66 7.36
C GLN A 53 3.34 1.95 7.11
N LYS A 54 3.31 0.65 6.77
CA LYS A 54 4.54 -0.09 6.44
C LYS A 54 5.24 0.50 5.21
N LEU A 55 4.48 0.95 4.21
CA LEU A 55 5.04 1.58 3.01
C LEU A 55 5.73 2.91 3.35
N GLU A 56 5.14 3.70 4.23
CA GLU A 56 5.70 4.96 4.73
C GLU A 56 7.01 4.69 5.50
N GLU A 57 7.02 3.71 6.43
CA GLU A 57 8.23 3.33 7.16
C GLU A 57 9.38 2.89 6.24
N ILE A 58 9.09 2.13 5.18
CA ILE A 58 10.11 1.72 4.21
C ILE A 58 10.67 2.93 3.46
N ARG A 59 9.79 3.87 3.07
CA ARG A 59 10.20 5.09 2.36
C ARG A 59 11.04 5.99 3.25
N ASP A 60 10.64 6.21 4.48
CA ASP A 60 11.38 7.02 5.44
C ASP A 60 12.77 6.43 5.72
N ASN A 61 12.85 5.12 5.94
CA ASN A 61 14.13 4.42 6.10
C ASN A 61 15.02 4.45 4.83
N THR A 62 14.41 4.62 3.65
CA THR A 62 15.14 4.73 2.37
C THR A 62 15.60 6.17 2.09
N LEU A 63 14.86 7.17 2.60
CA LEU A 63 15.18 8.60 2.48
C LEU A 63 16.23 9.07 3.50
N ILE A 64 16.41 8.36 4.62
CA ILE A 64 17.53 8.54 5.55
C ILE A 64 18.78 7.87 4.95
N LYS A 65 19.36 8.46 3.90
CA LYS A 65 20.70 8.12 3.39
C LYS A 65 21.43 9.33 2.83
#